data_AF-A0A8J3YLW1-F1
#
_entry.id   AF-A0A8J3YLW1-F1
#
_cell.length_a   1.000
_cell.length_b   1.000
_cell.length_c   1.000
_cell.angle_alpha   90.00
_cell.angle_beta   90.00
_cell.angle_gamma   90.00
#
_symmetry.space_group_name_H-M   'P 1'
#
loop_
_entity.id
_entity.type
_entity.pdbx_description
1 polymer ?
#
loop_
_entity_poly.entity_id
_entity_poly.type
_entity_poly.pdbx_seq_one_letter_code
_entity_poly.pdbx_strand_id
1 'polypeptide(L)'
;MDWTFGTFLWATLVVFFWFAVAWSFICVFGDILRREMSGWAKAGWMLLIVFLPFFGALAYIVARPAEPIDTRPLHTALRGGGTPDDDLAARLRDDGRLSPAEYERLRRQAALRARSV
;
A
#
# COMPACT_ATOMS: atom_id res chain seq x y z
N MET A 1 16.80 0.16 -21.22
CA MET A 1 15.69 -0.72 -20.82
C MET A 1 15.74 -1.87 -21.80
N ASP A 2 16.19 -3.03 -21.35
CA ASP A 2 16.47 -4.14 -22.26
C ASP A 2 15.20 -4.95 -22.48
N TRP A 3 14.76 -5.03 -23.73
CA TRP A 3 13.59 -5.81 -24.11
C TRP A 3 14.00 -7.27 -24.30
N THR A 4 13.76 -8.06 -23.27
CA THR A 4 13.86 -9.52 -23.33
C THR A 4 12.52 -10.13 -23.75
N PHE A 5 12.53 -11.36 -24.26
CA PHE A 5 11.31 -12.10 -24.59
C PHE A 5 10.33 -12.17 -23.40
N GLY A 6 10.85 -12.41 -22.18
CA GLY A 6 10.03 -12.45 -20.97
C GLY A 6 9.36 -11.12 -20.66
N THR A 7 10.10 -10.00 -20.76
CA THR A 7 9.53 -8.66 -20.55
C THR A 7 8.50 -8.28 -21.61
N PHE A 8 8.70 -8.70 -22.86
CA PHE A 8 7.75 -8.48 -23.94
C PHE A 8 6.45 -9.28 -23.74
N LEU A 9 6.56 -10.57 -23.39
CA LEU A 9 5.40 -11.41 -23.11
C LEU A 9 4.61 -10.88 -21.91
N TRP A 10 5.30 -10.49 -20.84
CA TRP A 10 4.67 -9.86 -19.67
C TRP A 10 3.94 -8.56 -20.03
N ALA A 11 4.59 -7.66 -20.78
CA ALA A 11 3.97 -6.42 -21.21
C ALA A 11 2.73 -6.69 -22.08
N THR A 12 2.80 -7.65 -23.00
CA THR A 12 1.66 -8.08 -23.83
C THR A 12 0.51 -8.58 -22.97
N LEU A 13 0.77 -9.42 -21.97
CA LEU A 13 -0.26 -9.92 -21.06
C LEU A 13 -0.90 -8.79 -20.24
N VAL A 14 -0.09 -7.87 -19.71
CA VAL A 14 -0.60 -6.72 -18.95
C VAL A 14 -1.48 -5.83 -19.81
N VAL A 15 -1.03 -5.49 -21.03
CA VAL A 15 -1.82 -4.68 -21.96
C VAL A 15 -3.11 -5.40 -22.35
N PHE A 16 -3.04 -6.69 -22.67
CA PHE A 16 -4.22 -7.49 -23.00
C PHE A 16 -5.21 -7.58 -21.84
N PHE A 17 -4.71 -7.74 -20.61
CA PHE A 17 -5.54 -7.74 -19.40
C PHE A 17 -6.29 -6.42 -19.25
N TRP A 18 -5.59 -5.27 -19.36
CA TRP A 18 -6.23 -3.96 -19.28
C TRP A 18 -7.23 -3.73 -20.42
N PHE A 19 -6.92 -4.18 -21.63
CA PHE A 19 -7.85 -4.15 -22.75
C PHE A 19 -9.09 -4.99 -22.48
N ALA A 20 -8.94 -6.22 -21.99
CA ALA A 20 -10.05 -7.11 -21.66
C ALA A 20 -10.93 -6.54 -20.55
N VAL A 21 -10.33 -5.91 -19.54
CA VAL A 21 -11.06 -5.19 -18.47
C VAL A 21 -11.86 -4.04 -19.06
N ALA A 22 -11.25 -3.16 -19.85
CA ALA A 22 -11.94 -2.03 -20.48
C ALA A 22 -13.08 -2.50 -21.40
N TRP A 23 -12.85 -3.55 -22.20
CA TRP A 23 -13.85 -4.15 -23.07
C TRP A 23 -15.01 -4.77 -22.27
N SER A 24 -14.71 -5.44 -21.15
CA SER A 24 -15.72 -5.98 -20.23
C SER A 24 -16.66 -4.89 -19.72
N PHE A 25 -16.14 -3.72 -19.31
CA PHE A 25 -16.98 -2.58 -18.93
C PHE A 25 -17.93 -2.17 -20.06
N ILE A 26 -17.43 -2.02 -21.30
CA ILE A 26 -18.26 -1.67 -22.46
C ILE A 26 -19.37 -2.71 -22.67
N CYS A 27 -19.05 -4.00 -22.61
CA CYS A 27 -20.04 -5.08 -22.74
C CYS A 27 -21.11 -5.01 -21.65
N VAL A 28 -20.72 -4.81 -20.39
CA VAL A 28 -21.66 -4.72 -19.26
C VAL A 28 -22.54 -3.47 -19.39
N PHE A 29 -21.97 -2.32 -19.76
CA PHE A 29 -22.76 -1.11 -19.99
C PHE A 29 -23.76 -1.29 -21.14
N GLY A 30 -23.33 -1.88 -22.27
CA GLY A 30 -24.21 -2.20 -23.38
C GLY A 30 -25.34 -3.17 -22.97
N ASP A 31 -25.01 -4.15 -22.14
CA ASP A 31 -25.97 -5.11 -21.59
C ASP A 31 -27.02 -4.47 -20.67
N ILE A 32 -26.63 -3.50 -19.84
CA ILE A 32 -27.56 -2.74 -19.00
C ILE A 32 -28.49 -1.87 -19.86
N LEU A 33 -27.94 -1.24 -20.91
CA LEU A 33 -28.71 -0.36 -21.79
C LEU A 33 -29.81 -1.11 -22.56
N ARG A 34 -29.52 -2.33 -23.04
CA ARG A 34 -30.49 -3.16 -23.78
C ARG A 34 -31.60 -3.75 -22.91
N ARG A 35 -31.43 -3.81 -21.58
CA ARG A 35 -32.45 -4.38 -20.69
C ARG A 35 -33.65 -3.44 -20.53
N GLU A 36 -34.82 -4.04 -20.50
CA GLU A 36 -36.10 -3.42 -20.18
C GLU A 36 -36.17 -3.15 -18.66
N MET A 37 -35.60 -2.03 -18.22
CA MET A 37 -35.63 -1.58 -16.83
C MET A 37 -35.72 -0.05 -16.76
N SER A 38 -36.19 0.47 -15.62
CA SER A 38 -36.35 1.91 -15.44
C SER A 38 -35.01 2.64 -15.61
N GLY A 39 -35.04 3.89 -16.10
CA GLY A 39 -33.84 4.70 -16.27
C GLY A 39 -33.05 4.88 -14.97
N TRP A 40 -33.75 4.99 -13.84
CA TRP A 40 -33.15 5.04 -12.50
C TRP A 40 -32.42 3.74 -12.12
N ALA A 41 -32.96 2.58 -12.48
CA ALA A 41 -32.28 1.30 -12.26
C ALA A 41 -30.98 1.23 -13.08
N LYS A 42 -31.01 1.65 -14.35
CA LYS A 42 -29.80 1.72 -15.20
C LYS A 42 -28.75 2.63 -14.59
N ALA A 43 -29.14 3.83 -14.18
CA ALA A 43 -28.24 4.80 -13.55
C ALA A 43 -27.63 4.24 -12.26
N GLY A 44 -28.42 3.57 -11.41
CA GLY A 44 -27.95 2.92 -10.20
C GLY A 44 -26.90 1.84 -10.48
N TRP A 45 -27.13 0.96 -11.46
CA TRP A 45 -26.16 -0.06 -11.85
C TRP A 45 -24.88 0.53 -12.41
N MET A 46 -24.97 1.55 -13.25
CA MET A 46 -23.80 2.24 -13.80
C MET A 46 -22.96 2.87 -12.68
N LEU A 47 -23.62 3.54 -11.74
CA LEU A 47 -22.96 4.14 -10.58
C LEU A 47 -22.25 3.07 -9.75
N LEU A 48 -22.95 1.97 -9.43
CA LEU A 48 -22.36 0.89 -8.64
C LEU A 48 -21.10 0.32 -9.31
N ILE A 49 -21.14 0.04 -10.61
CA ILE A 49 -19.99 -0.50 -11.36
C ILE A 49 -18.78 0.45 -11.34
N VAL A 50 -19.01 1.76 -11.46
CA VAL A 50 -17.93 2.76 -11.45
C VAL A 50 -17.36 2.97 -10.04
N PHE A 51 -18.21 2.99 -9.02
CA PHE A 51 -17.78 3.34 -7.65
C PHE A 51 -17.31 2.15 -6.82
N LEU A 52 -17.75 0.92 -7.12
CA LEU A 52 -17.32 -0.29 -6.43
C LEU A 52 -15.80 -0.48 -6.33
N PRO A 53 -14.98 -0.25 -7.38
CA PRO A 53 -13.52 -0.37 -7.25
C PRO A 53 -12.93 0.62 -6.23
N PHE A 54 -13.51 1.81 -6.08
CA PHE A 54 -13.08 2.79 -5.08
C PHE A 54 -13.45 2.36 -3.66
N PHE A 55 -14.64 1.80 -3.46
CA PHE A 55 -15.01 1.22 -2.16
C PHE A 55 -14.11 0.06 -1.78
N GLY A 56 -13.75 -0.81 -2.73
CA GLY A 56 -12.79 -1.89 -2.50
C GLY A 56 -11.40 -1.36 -2.13
N ALA A 57 -10.90 -0.35 -2.84
CA ALA A 57 -9.61 0.29 -2.55
C ALA A 57 -9.62 0.98 -1.16
N LEU A 58 -10.69 1.70 -0.83
CA LEU A 58 -10.85 2.34 0.47
C LEU A 58 -10.91 1.30 1.59
N ALA A 59 -11.72 0.25 1.41
CA ALA A 59 -11.79 -0.86 2.35
C ALA A 59 -10.42 -1.53 2.54
N TYR A 60 -9.65 -1.73 1.47
CA TYR A 60 -8.28 -2.24 1.55
C TYR A 60 -7.36 -1.30 2.36
N ILE A 61 -7.41 0.01 2.10
CA ILE A 61 -6.58 0.98 2.84
C ILE A 61 -6.94 1.00 4.32
N VAL A 62 -8.23 0.92 4.66
CA VAL A 62 -8.68 0.88 6.06
C VAL A 62 -8.34 -0.44 6.74
N ALA A 63 -8.47 -1.56 6.03
CA ALA A 63 -8.21 -2.89 6.57
C ALA A 63 -6.72 -3.27 6.58
N ARG A 64 -5.86 -2.58 5.81
CA ARG A 64 -4.44 -2.96 5.73
C ARG A 64 -3.78 -2.71 7.09
N PRO A 65 -3.15 -3.73 7.68
CA PRO A 65 -2.37 -3.53 8.90
C PRO A 65 -1.20 -2.58 8.61
N ALA A 66 -0.79 -1.81 9.62
CA ALA A 66 0.41 -1.01 9.53
C ALA A 66 1.61 -1.94 9.27
N GLU A 67 2.46 -1.56 8.32
CA GLU A 67 3.66 -2.32 7.99
C GLU A 67 4.62 -2.28 9.21
N PRO A 68 5.19 -3.42 9.63
CA PRO A 68 6.19 -3.44 10.69
C PRO A 68 7.34 -2.51 10.32
N ILE A 69 7.71 -1.64 11.26
CA ILE A 69 8.86 -0.74 11.12
C ILE A 69 10.09 -1.61 10.80
N ASP A 70 10.78 -1.31 9.69
CA ASP A 70 12.07 -1.93 9.43
C ASP A 70 13.11 -1.36 10.40
N THR A 71 13.21 -1.97 11.57
CA THR A 71 14.16 -1.61 12.62
C THR A 71 15.53 -2.23 12.39
N ARG A 72 15.76 -2.99 11.30
CA ARG A 72 17.07 -3.58 10.98
C ARG A 72 18.24 -2.60 11.01
N PRO A 73 18.16 -1.38 10.42
CA PRO A 73 19.26 -0.41 10.51
C PRO A 73 19.55 0.00 11.96
N LEU A 74 18.51 0.21 12.78
CA LEU A 74 18.65 0.54 14.19
C LEU A 74 19.27 -0.62 15.00
N HIS A 75 18.80 -1.85 14.79
CA HIS A 75 19.35 -3.04 15.43
C HIS A 75 20.80 -3.30 15.04
N THR A 76 21.18 -2.97 13.80
CA THR A 76 22.56 -3.11 13.31
C THR A 76 23.47 -2.06 13.96
N ALA A 77 23.02 -0.81 14.08
CA ALA A 77 23.75 0.24 14.79
C ALA A 77 23.96 -0.10 16.28
N LEU A 78 22.90 -0.58 16.96
CA LEU A 78 22.96 -0.99 18.36
C LEU A 78 23.87 -2.22 18.61
N ARG A 79 23.96 -3.15 17.65
CA ARG A 79 24.86 -4.32 17.73
C ARG A 79 26.32 -3.98 17.47
N GLY A 80 26.59 -2.94 16.68
CA GLY A 80 27.94 -2.45 16.40
C GLY A 80 28.59 -1.64 17.53
N GLY A 81 27.90 -1.45 18.66
CA GLY A 81 28.40 -0.63 19.78
C GLY A 81 28.28 0.88 19.53
N GLY A 82 27.62 1.30 18.44
CA GLY A 82 27.31 2.71 18.20
C GLY A 82 26.12 3.15 19.05
N THR A 83 26.25 4.29 19.73
CA THR A 83 25.09 5.04 20.21
C THR A 83 24.21 5.36 19.00
N PRO A 84 22.88 5.12 19.04
CA PRO A 84 21.99 5.55 17.98
C PRO A 84 22.27 7.02 17.70
N ASP A 85 22.56 7.35 16.45
CA ASP A 85 22.67 8.74 16.02
C ASP A 85 21.34 9.41 16.39
N ASP A 86 21.38 10.44 17.25
CA ASP A 86 20.17 11.15 17.68
C ASP A 86 19.42 11.69 16.46
N ASP A 87 20.16 12.00 15.38
CA ASP A 87 19.62 12.37 14.07
C ASP A 87 18.86 11.23 13.38
N LEU A 88 19.30 9.98 13.49
CA LEU A 88 18.58 8.82 12.95
C LEU A 88 17.28 8.58 13.73
N ALA A 89 17.33 8.71 15.06
CA ALA A 89 16.16 8.55 15.92
C ALA A 89 15.14 9.70 15.72
N ALA A 90 15.62 10.92 15.48
CA ALA A 90 14.79 12.07 15.12
C ALA A 90 14.14 11.90 13.73
N ARG A 91 14.90 11.46 12.72
CA ARG A 91 14.37 11.23 11.36
C ARG A 91 13.25 10.18 11.30
N LEU A 92 13.41 9.07 12.03
CA LEU A 92 12.37 8.03 12.10
C LEU A 92 11.09 8.53 12.80
N ARG A 93 11.21 9.51 13.69
CA ARG A 93 10.08 10.19 14.33
C ARG A 93 9.41 11.19 13.39
N ASP A 94 10.20 12.01 12.70
CA ASP A 94 9.72 13.07 11.80
C ASP A 94 9.02 12.49 10.56
N ASP A 95 9.47 11.32 10.07
CA ASP A 95 8.77 10.58 9.01
C ASP A 95 7.40 10.03 9.47
N GLY A 96 7.03 10.21 10.74
CA GLY A 96 5.78 9.70 11.33
C GLY A 96 5.76 8.17 11.46
N ARG A 97 6.92 7.52 11.25
CA ARG A 97 7.07 6.06 11.21
C ARG A 97 7.32 5.45 12.58
N LEU A 98 7.60 6.27 13.60
CA LEU A 98 7.85 5.85 14.97
C LEU A 98 6.84 6.50 15.91
N SER A 99 6.03 5.68 16.60
CA SER A 99 5.06 6.21 17.56
C SER A 99 5.78 6.77 18.81
N PRO A 100 5.21 7.79 19.50
CA PRO A 100 5.82 8.37 20.70
C PRO A 100 6.12 7.33 21.80
N ALA A 101 5.24 6.33 21.94
CA ALA A 101 5.39 5.26 22.91
C ALA A 101 6.54 4.30 22.55
N GLU A 102 6.83 4.13 21.26
CA GLU A 102 7.88 3.25 20.76
C GLU A 102 9.26 3.90 20.87
N TYR A 103 9.35 5.21 20.61
CA TYR A 103 10.54 6.01 20.88
C TYR A 103 10.94 5.96 22.36
N GLU A 104 9.99 6.11 23.28
CA GLU A 104 10.29 6.04 24.71
C GLU A 104 10.76 4.66 25.17
N ARG A 105 10.21 3.57 24.61
CA ARG A 105 10.64 2.20 24.92
C ARG A 105 12.09 1.98 24.48
N LEU A 106 12.45 2.46 23.29
CA LEU A 106 13.81 2.37 22.75
C LEU A 106 14.81 3.19 23.57
N ARG A 107 14.45 4.43 23.94
CA ARG A 107 15.29 5.29 24.79
C ARG A 107 15.53 4.67 26.16
N ARG A 108 14.50 4.07 26.77
CA ARG A 108 14.62 3.35 28.05
C ARG A 108 15.55 2.15 27.95
N GLN A 109 15.45 1.34 26.89
CA GLN A 109 16.37 0.22 26.67
C GLN A 109 17.82 0.67 26.46
N ALA A 110 18.05 1.75 25.71
CA ALA A 110 19.39 2.33 25.53
C ALA A 110 19.98 2.82 26.87
N ALA A 111 19.17 3.51 27.68
CA ALA A 111 19.59 4.00 29.00
C ALA A 111 19.92 2.88 29.99
N LEU A 112 19.17 1.77 29.98
CA LEU A 112 19.44 0.60 30.83
C LEU A 112 20.74 -0.09 30.42
N ARG A 113 21.02 -0.19 29.11
CA ARG A 113 22.22 -0.84 28.58
C ARG A 113 23.50 -0.04 28.82
N ALA A 114 23.40 1.30 28.74
CA ALA A 114 24.50 2.21 29.06
C ALA A 114 24.85 2.23 30.56
N ARG A 115 23.93 1.80 31.43
CA ARG A 115 24.15 1.69 32.88
C ARG A 115 24.67 0.32 33.32
N SER A 116 24.58 -0.68 32.44
CA SER A 116 25.08 -2.05 32.66
C SER A 116 26.50 -2.28 32.12
N VAL A 117 27.16 -1.23 31.61
CA VAL A 117 28.57 -1.17 31.21
C VAL A 117 29.29 -0.23 32.15
#